data_AF-A0A960URR6-F1
#
_entry.id   AF-A0A960URR6-F1
#
_cell.length_a   1.000
_cell.length_b   1.000
_cell.length_c   1.000
_cell.angle_alpha   90.00
_cell.angle_beta   90.00
_cell.angle_gamma   90.00
#
_symmetry.space_group_name_H-M   'P 1'
#
loop_
_entity.id
_entity.type
_entity.pdbx_description
1 polymer ?
#
loop_
_entity_poly.entity_id
_entity_poly.type
_entity_poly.pdbx_seq_one_letter_code
_entity_poly.pdbx_strand_id
1 'polypeptide(L)'
;RIAQQMGWKRVYLVTSAFHMPRSMAIFKKLTNLELIPICTDYRSSAFFSGPEAVFPSAHGIQKTWIGMKEYLGLLAYWMKGYA
;
A
#
# COMPACT_ATOMS: atom_id res chain seq x y z
N ARG A 1 -12.50 9.78 -12.78
CA ARG A 1 -12.79 10.68 -13.93
C ARG A 1 -12.33 10.06 -15.25
N ILE A 2 -11.04 9.82 -15.49
CA ILE A 2 -10.54 9.19 -16.74
C ILE A 2 -11.23 7.85 -17.03
N ALA A 3 -11.27 6.93 -16.06
CA ALA A 3 -11.93 5.63 -16.24
C ALA A 3 -13.43 5.76 -16.61
N GLN A 4 -14.14 6.77 -16.08
CA GLN A 4 -15.54 7.02 -16.43
C GLN A 4 -15.67 7.56 -17.87
N GLN A 5 -14.79 8.48 -18.28
CA GLN A 5 -14.76 9.01 -19.64
C GLN A 5 -14.47 7.93 -20.68
N MET A 6 -13.59 6.98 -20.33
CA MET A 6 -13.24 5.85 -21.19
C MET A 6 -14.22 4.66 -21.07
N GLY A 7 -15.25 4.77 -20.23
CA GLY A 7 -16.22 3.69 -20.00
C GLY A 7 -15.64 2.44 -19.30
N TRP A 8 -14.47 2.54 -18.67
CA TRP A 8 -13.84 1.44 -17.96
C TRP A 8 -14.57 1.13 -16.66
N LYS A 9 -14.87 -0.16 -16.45
CA LYS A 9 -15.52 -0.67 -15.23
C LYS A 9 -14.58 -1.48 -14.37
N ARG A 10 -13.56 -2.11 -14.97
CA ARG A 10 -12.57 -2.97 -14.32
C ARG A 10 -11.18 -2.47 -14.63
N VAL A 11 -10.35 -2.26 -13.62
CA VAL A 11 -9.00 -1.70 -13.77
C VAL A 11 -8.00 -2.41 -12.89
N TYR A 12 -6.77 -2.53 -13.38
CA TYR A 12 -5.64 -2.93 -12.55
C TYR A 12 -5.13 -1.73 -11.76
N LEU A 13 -5.03 -1.89 -10.44
CA LEU A 13 -4.42 -0.91 -9.56
C LEU A 13 -2.98 -1.35 -9.27
N VAL A 14 -2.02 -0.69 -9.91
CA VAL A 14 -0.59 -1.00 -9.76
C VAL A 14 0.06 -0.01 -8.81
N THR A 15 0.66 -0.50 -7.72
CA THR A 15 1.46 0.31 -6.78
C THR A 15 2.36 -0.58 -5.93
N SER A 16 3.31 0.01 -5.20
CA SER A 16 4.14 -0.72 -4.23
C SER A 16 3.26 -1.45 -3.21
N ALA A 17 3.66 -2.67 -2.83
CA ALA A 17 2.88 -3.56 -1.98
C ALA A 17 2.51 -2.94 -0.64
N PHE A 18 3.44 -2.18 -0.05
CA PHE A 18 3.21 -1.49 1.23
C PHE A 18 2.24 -0.29 1.13
N HIS A 19 2.02 0.24 -0.07
CA HIS A 19 1.02 1.30 -0.32
C HIS A 19 -0.36 0.75 -0.70
N MET A 20 -0.43 -0.50 -1.17
CA MET A 20 -1.65 -1.10 -1.71
C MET A 20 -2.87 -0.99 -0.78
N PRO A 21 -2.76 -1.26 0.54
CA PRO A 21 -3.92 -1.17 1.44
C PRO A 21 -4.57 0.22 1.43
N ARG A 22 -3.77 1.29 1.47
CA ARG A 22 -4.27 2.67 1.44
C ARG A 22 -4.84 3.04 0.07
N SER A 23 -4.16 2.66 -1.02
CA SER A 23 -4.66 2.91 -2.37
C SER A 23 -6.01 2.25 -2.60
N MET A 24 -6.16 0.98 -2.21
CA MET A 24 -7.43 0.26 -2.31
C MET A 24 -8.54 0.93 -1.51
N ALA A 25 -8.28 1.36 -0.28
CA ALA A 25 -9.26 2.06 0.56
C ALA A 25 -9.81 3.32 -0.13
N ILE A 26 -8.93 4.16 -0.69
CA ILE A 26 -9.33 5.37 -1.41
C ILE A 26 -10.15 5.03 -2.65
N PHE A 27 -9.65 4.14 -3.51
CA PHE A 27 -10.33 3.83 -4.76
C PHE A 27 -11.68 3.15 -4.54
N LYS A 28 -11.79 2.27 -3.53
CA LYS A 28 -13.08 1.70 -3.11
C LYS A 28 -14.06 2.75 -2.60
N LYS A 29 -13.57 3.74 -1.84
CA LYS A 29 -14.44 4.80 -1.28
C LYS A 29 -14.91 5.79 -2.34
N LEU A 30 -14.03 6.16 -3.28
CA LEU A 30 -14.27 7.26 -4.22
C LEU A 30 -14.82 6.81 -5.58
N THR A 31 -14.76 5.51 -5.90
CA THR A 31 -15.12 5.01 -7.22
C THR A 31 -15.91 3.71 -7.14
N ASN A 32 -16.75 3.46 -8.14
CA ASN A 32 -17.45 2.19 -8.34
C ASN A 32 -16.69 1.26 -9.33
N LEU A 33 -15.36 1.40 -9.40
CA LEU A 33 -14.54 0.56 -10.26
C LEU A 33 -14.31 -0.79 -9.60
N GLU A 34 -14.30 -1.84 -10.41
CA GLU A 34 -13.79 -3.12 -10.01
C GLU A 34 -12.25 -3.08 -10.07
N LEU A 35 -11.63 -3.15 -8.90
CA LEU A 35 -10.18 -2.97 -8.74
C LEU A 35 -9.49 -4.33 -8.64
N ILE A 36 -8.52 -4.58 -9.52
CA ILE A 36 -7.64 -5.75 -9.44
C ILE A 36 -6.28 -5.28 -8.91
N PRO A 37 -5.89 -5.61 -7.67
CA PRO A 37 -4.64 -5.14 -7.09
C PRO A 37 -3.45 -5.84 -7.73
N ILE A 38 -2.47 -5.07 -8.17
CA ILE A 38 -1.17 -5.55 -8.68
C ILE A 38 -0.07 -4.91 -7.83
N CYS A 39 0.36 -5.64 -6.81
CA CYS A 39 1.40 -5.21 -5.88
C CYS A 39 2.79 -5.34 -6.51
N THR A 40 3.62 -4.31 -6.36
CA THR A 40 5.03 -4.29 -6.80
C THR A 40 5.95 -3.95 -5.62
N ASP A 41 7.28 -3.87 -5.82
CA ASP A 41 8.23 -3.36 -4.81
C ASP A 41 8.02 -3.96 -3.39
N TYR A 42 8.04 -5.29 -3.32
CA TYR A 42 7.95 -6.00 -2.04
C TYR A 42 9.25 -5.79 -1.25
N ARG A 43 9.15 -5.17 -0.07
CA ARG A 43 10.31 -4.81 0.77
C ARG A 43 10.48 -5.69 2.01
N SER A 44 9.55 -6.61 2.24
CA SER A 44 9.65 -7.65 3.26
C SER A 44 10.33 -8.88 2.68
N SER A 45 11.29 -9.44 3.39
CA SER A 45 11.84 -10.76 3.06
C SER A 45 10.85 -11.84 3.50
N ALA A 46 10.70 -12.90 2.70
CA ALA A 46 9.94 -14.09 3.09
C ALA A 46 10.66 -14.92 4.16
N PHE A 47 11.98 -14.72 4.31
CA PHE A 47 12.83 -15.47 5.23
C PHE A 47 13.62 -14.54 6.14
N PHE A 48 13.80 -14.95 7.39
CA PHE A 48 14.66 -14.25 8.34
C PHE A 48 16.12 -14.46 7.94
N SER A 49 16.83 -13.38 7.60
CA SER A 49 18.20 -13.45 7.08
C SER A 49 19.26 -13.78 8.13
N GLY A 50 18.91 -13.89 9.41
CA GLY A 50 19.86 -14.11 10.50
C GLY A 50 19.86 -12.97 11.53
N PRO A 51 20.56 -13.13 12.68
CA PRO A 51 20.62 -12.11 13.75
C PRO A 51 21.09 -10.73 13.26
N GLU A 52 21.93 -10.66 12.23
CA GLU A 52 22.35 -9.44 11.56
C GLU A 52 21.19 -8.61 11.01
N ALA A 53 20.05 -9.24 10.69
CA ALA A 53 18.88 -8.56 10.14
C ALA A 53 18.22 -7.60 11.15
N VAL A 54 18.48 -7.79 12.45
CA VAL A 54 17.99 -6.91 13.52
C VAL A 54 18.98 -5.84 13.92
N PHE A 55 20.22 -5.87 13.40
CA PHE A 55 21.17 -4.80 13.66
C PHE A 55 20.77 -3.50 12.95
N PRO A 56 20.93 -2.34 13.61
CA PRO A 56 20.55 -1.07 13.04
C PRO A 56 21.39 -0.78 11.80
N SER A 57 20.71 -0.47 10.70
CA SER A 57 21.32 0.00 9.46
C SER A 57 20.52 1.18 8.93
N ALA A 58 21.15 2.08 8.16
CA ALA A 58 20.47 3.19 7.53
C ALA A 58 19.26 2.72 6.68
N HIS A 59 19.44 1.60 5.97
CA HIS A 59 18.38 0.99 5.19
C HIS A 59 17.25 0.41 6.06
N GLY A 60 17.57 -0.23 7.19
CA GLY A 60 16.58 -0.72 8.15
C GLY A 60 15.75 0.41 8.76
N ILE A 61 16.40 1.50 9.17
CA ILE A 61 15.72 2.71 9.69
C ILE A 61 14.78 3.30 8.65
N GLN A 62 15.22 3.39 7.39
CA GLN A 62 14.38 3.87 6.30
C GLN A 62 13.13 3.00 6.10
N LYS A 63 13.26 1.66 6.15
CA LYS A 63 12.11 0.75 6.07
C LYS A 63 11.15 0.96 7.24
N THR A 64 11.66 1.08 8.46
CA THR A 64 10.85 1.34 9.66
C THR A 64 10.09 2.66 9.53
N TRP A 65 10.75 3.71 9.06
CA TRP A 65 10.13 5.01 8.82
C TRP A 65 8.99 4.93 7.80
N ILE A 66 9.19 4.21 6.70
CA ILE A 66 8.16 3.99 5.69
C ILE A 66 6.99 3.21 6.29
N GLY A 67 7.26 2.09 6.97
CA GLY A 67 6.23 1.27 7.62
C GLY A 67 5.40 2.08 8.61
N MET A 68 6.05 2.87 9.46
CA MET A 68 5.37 3.73 10.43
C MET A 68 4.40 4.73 9.76
N LYS A 69 4.82 5.35 8.65
CA LYS A 69 3.93 6.24 7.87
C LYS A 69 2.73 5.51 7.29
N GLU A 70 2.91 4.30 6.78
CA GLU A 70 1.80 3.51 6.24
C GLU A 70 0.81 3.11 7.33
N TYR A 71 1.28 2.65 8.48
CA TYR A 71 0.42 2.29 9.61
C TYR A 71 -0.34 3.50 10.16
N LEU A 72 0.32 4.63 10.37
CA LEU A 72 -0.35 5.87 10.79
C LEU A 72 -1.35 6.34 9.73
N GLY A 73 -1.02 6.21 8.45
CA GLY A 73 -1.92 6.51 7.35
C GLY A 73 -3.17 5.62 7.35
N LEU A 74 -3.01 4.32 7.60
CA LEU A 74 -4.12 3.38 7.71
C LEU A 74 -5.01 3.68 8.91
N LEU A 75 -4.42 4.00 10.07
CA LEU A 75 -5.17 4.43 11.25
C LEU A 75 -5.98 5.70 10.94
N ALA A 76 -5.37 6.69 10.27
CA ALA A 76 -6.07 7.90 9.86
C ALA A 76 -7.22 7.62 8.87
N TYR A 77 -7.05 6.65 7.97
CA TYR A 77 -8.09 6.25 7.02
C TYR A 77 -9.24 5.53 7.70
N TRP A 78 -8.93 4.66 8.65
CA TRP A 78 -9.93 4.01 9.48
C TRP A 78 -10.75 5.03 10.28
N MET A 79 -10.09 5.99 10.96
CA MET A 79 -10.78 7.06 11.69
C MET A 79 -11.68 7.92 10.78
N LYS A 80 -11.33 8.07 9.50
CA LYS A 80 -12.12 8.82 8.51
C LYS A 80 -13.17 7.96 7.77
N GLY A 81 -13.30 6.66 8.07
CA GLY A 81 -14.26 5.76 7.43
C GLY A 81 -13.93 5.41 5.96
N TYR A 82 -12.64 5.33 5.64
CA TYR A 82 -12.13 4.83 4.34
C TYR A 82 -11.83 3.33 4.37
N ALA A 83 -11.58 2.77 5.55
CA ALA A 83 -11.28 1.35 5.75
C ALA A 83 -12.55 0.57 6.14
#